data_AF-A0A4C1SWR2-F1
#
_entry.id   AF-A0A4C1SWR2-F1
#
_cell.length_a   1.000
_cell.length_b   1.000
_cell.length_c   1.000
_cell.angle_alpha   90.00
_cell.angle_beta   90.00
_cell.angle_gamma   90.00
#
_symmetry.space_group_name_H-M   'P 1'
#
loop_
_entity.id
_entity.type
_entity.pdbx_description
1 polymer ?
#
loop_
_entity_poly.entity_id
_entity_poly.type
_entity_poly.pdbx_seq_one_letter_code
_entity_poly.pdbx_strand_id
1 'polypeptide(L)'
;MSGESATPPPVLWAQRKEDVFLTFSIESKEPTIKIEKDSIYFKGTSAQDNKCYEVTISLYAAILPEKSAYVNKGRCIEMILRKEKKDSPYWPSLTKDKKKPHYLKIDFNKWRDEDDEEDEGGDSSYNLEEMLRAMGGGDKPDKPNFDDLGSDSDDENLPDLE
;
A
#
# COMPACT_ATOMS: atom_id res chain seq x y z
N MET A 1 -12.95 -31.71 -13.06
CA MET A 1 -12.51 -30.57 -12.24
C MET A 1 -11.99 -29.52 -13.18
N SER A 2 -12.81 -28.52 -13.49
CA SER A 2 -12.40 -27.43 -14.37
C SER A 2 -11.34 -26.63 -13.61
N GLY A 3 -10.07 -26.83 -13.96
CA GLY A 3 -9.01 -25.92 -13.54
C GLY A 3 -9.29 -24.59 -14.18
N GLU A 4 -10.02 -23.73 -13.46
CA GLU A 4 -10.25 -22.35 -13.87
C GLU A 4 -8.86 -21.73 -14.05
N SER A 5 -8.49 -21.46 -15.30
CA SER A 5 -7.20 -20.87 -15.63
C SER A 5 -7.18 -19.47 -15.04
N ALA A 6 -6.67 -19.35 -13.82
CA ALA A 6 -6.68 -18.10 -13.08
C ALA A 6 -5.90 -17.05 -13.86
N THR A 7 -6.56 -15.95 -14.19
CA THR A 7 -6.00 -14.89 -15.01
C THR A 7 -5.15 -13.96 -14.14
N PRO A 8 -3.98 -13.50 -14.59
CA PRO A 8 -3.23 -12.51 -13.84
C PRO A 8 -3.94 -11.15 -13.91
N PRO A 9 -4.05 -10.40 -12.79
CA PRO A 9 -4.60 -9.05 -12.80
C PRO A 9 -3.61 -8.09 -13.47
N PRO A 10 -4.05 -6.92 -13.98
CA PRO A 10 -3.13 -5.89 -14.41
C PRO A 10 -2.29 -5.39 -13.23
N VAL A 11 -0.98 -5.30 -13.43
CA VAL A 11 0.00 -4.89 -12.43
C VAL A 11 0.82 -3.72 -12.98
N LEU A 12 0.92 -2.67 -12.18
CA LEU A 12 1.87 -1.58 -12.42
C LEU A 12 3.05 -1.72 -11.46
N TRP A 13 4.24 -1.38 -11.93
CA TRP A 13 5.42 -1.35 -11.08
C TRP A 13 6.29 -0.13 -11.35
N ALA A 14 6.91 0.36 -10.29
CA ALA A 14 7.98 1.36 -10.34
C ALA A 14 9.00 1.00 -9.26
N GLN A 15 10.12 1.71 -9.23
CA GLN A 15 11.11 1.53 -8.18
C GLN A 15 11.78 2.84 -7.85
N ARG A 16 12.47 2.82 -6.71
CA ARG A 16 13.37 3.83 -6.18
C ARG A 16 14.67 3.15 -5.80
N LYS A 17 15.64 3.92 -5.28
CA LYS A 17 16.91 3.36 -4.81
C LYS A 17 16.73 2.15 -3.89
N GLU A 18 15.95 2.29 -2.82
CA GLU A 18 15.76 1.24 -1.81
C GLU A 18 14.47 0.43 -1.95
N ASP A 19 13.47 0.93 -2.69
CA ASP A 19 12.10 0.39 -2.67
C ASP A 19 11.60 0.03 -4.06
N VAL A 20 10.73 -0.98 -4.13
CA VAL A 20 9.96 -1.33 -5.33
C VAL A 20 8.48 -1.14 -5.03
N PHE A 21 7.80 -0.42 -5.90
CA PHE A 21 6.37 -0.15 -5.80
C PHE A 21 5.62 -1.09 -6.72
N LEU A 22 4.61 -1.78 -6.19
CA LEU A 22 3.69 -2.61 -6.97
C LEU A 22 2.26 -2.16 -6.75
N THR A 23 1.49 -2.10 -7.83
CA THR A 23 0.07 -1.76 -7.79
C THR A 23 -0.71 -2.83 -8.54
N PHE A 24 -1.51 -3.63 -7.84
CA PHE A 24 -2.50 -4.51 -8.46
C PHE A 24 -3.76 -3.68 -8.77
N SER A 25 -4.04 -3.47 -10.06
CA SER A 25 -5.19 -2.70 -10.54
C SER A 25 -6.46 -3.56 -10.58
N ILE A 26 -6.89 -4.00 -9.41
CA ILE A 26 -8.08 -4.81 -9.20
C ILE A 26 -8.79 -4.36 -7.94
N GLU A 27 -10.12 -4.30 -8.00
CA GLU A 27 -10.96 -4.07 -6.83
C GLU A 27 -11.26 -5.41 -6.16
N SER A 28 -10.56 -5.74 -5.07
CA SER A 28 -10.78 -6.99 -4.33
C SER A 28 -10.95 -6.68 -2.85
N LYS A 29 -12.06 -7.15 -2.25
CA LYS A 29 -12.35 -6.91 -0.82
C LYS A 29 -11.39 -7.67 0.10
N GLU A 30 -11.17 -8.94 -0.19
CA GLU A 30 -10.38 -9.86 0.65
C GLU A 30 -9.31 -10.57 -0.19
N PRO A 31 -8.26 -9.85 -0.63
CA PRO A 31 -7.17 -10.47 -1.38
C PRO A 31 -6.29 -11.32 -0.45
N THR A 32 -5.87 -12.49 -0.94
CA THR A 32 -4.81 -13.29 -0.33
C THR A 32 -3.47 -12.88 -0.92
N ILE A 33 -2.60 -12.28 -0.10
CA ILE A 33 -1.29 -11.79 -0.52
C ILE A 33 -0.22 -12.47 0.33
N LYS A 34 0.83 -12.99 -0.32
CA LYS A 34 2.03 -13.48 0.37
C LYS A 34 3.25 -12.79 -0.20
N ILE A 35 4.05 -12.23 0.69
CA ILE A 35 5.30 -11.56 0.38
C ILE A 35 6.41 -12.51 0.82
N GLU A 36 7.15 -13.04 -0.12
CA GLU A 36 8.32 -13.88 0.12
C GLU A 36 9.59 -13.13 -0.29
N LYS A 37 10.75 -13.70 0.01
CA LYS A 37 12.04 -13.05 -0.23
C LYS A 37 12.27 -12.73 -1.71
N ASP A 38 11.81 -13.58 -2.60
CA ASP A 38 12.08 -13.56 -4.03
C ASP A 38 10.81 -13.74 -4.89
N SER A 39 9.64 -13.74 -4.25
CA SER A 39 8.34 -13.90 -4.91
C SER A 39 7.24 -13.13 -4.22
N ILE A 40 6.27 -12.67 -5.01
CA ILE A 40 4.99 -12.13 -4.51
C ILE A 40 3.87 -13.00 -5.06
N TYR A 41 3.02 -13.52 -4.18
CA TYR A 41 1.80 -14.20 -4.55
C TYR A 41 0.60 -13.30 -4.29
N PHE A 42 -0.28 -13.21 -5.28
CA PHE A 42 -1.56 -12.53 -5.18
C PHE A 42 -2.67 -13.44 -5.66
N LYS A 43 -3.76 -13.49 -4.89
CA LYS A 43 -5.04 -14.06 -5.31
C LYS A 43 -6.18 -13.18 -4.83
N GLY A 44 -7.11 -12.85 -5.70
CA GLY A 44 -8.26 -12.02 -5.34
C GLY A 44 -9.40 -12.15 -6.34
N THR A 45 -10.61 -11.89 -5.88
CA THR A 45 -11.80 -11.90 -6.74
C THR A 45 -12.17 -10.46 -7.06
N SER A 46 -12.29 -10.13 -8.34
CA SER A 46 -12.66 -8.78 -8.79
C SER A 46 -14.12 -8.49 -8.45
N ALA A 47 -14.37 -7.36 -7.78
CA ALA A 47 -15.72 -6.89 -7.49
C ALA A 47 -16.49 -6.45 -8.75
N GLN A 48 -15.78 -6.09 -9.82
CA GLN A 48 -16.40 -5.57 -11.05
C GLN A 48 -16.97 -6.71 -11.93
N ASP A 49 -16.19 -7.78 -12.09
CA ASP A 49 -16.49 -8.85 -13.06
C ASP A 49 -16.66 -10.23 -12.42
N ASN A 50 -16.51 -10.33 -11.09
CA ASN A 50 -16.61 -11.56 -10.30
C ASN A 50 -15.65 -12.69 -10.72
N LYS A 51 -14.59 -12.41 -11.49
CA LYS A 51 -13.57 -13.41 -11.82
C LYS A 51 -12.50 -13.48 -10.74
N CYS A 52 -11.97 -14.69 -10.57
CA CYS A 52 -10.80 -14.93 -9.74
C CYS A 52 -9.53 -14.62 -10.53
N TYR A 53 -8.70 -13.76 -9.95
CA TYR A 53 -7.38 -13.41 -10.46
C TYR A 53 -6.32 -13.99 -9.54
N GLU A 54 -5.30 -14.60 -10.12
CA GLU A 54 -4.19 -15.21 -9.39
C GLU A 54 -2.90 -15.00 -10.17
N VAL A 55 -1.83 -14.63 -9.46
CA VAL A 55 -0.51 -14.46 -10.06
C VAL A 55 0.58 -14.68 -9.03
N THR A 56 1.66 -15.33 -9.46
CA THR A 56 2.92 -15.39 -8.74
C THR A 56 3.97 -14.64 -9.54
N ILE A 57 4.57 -13.61 -8.94
CA ILE A 57 5.59 -12.78 -9.56
C ILE A 57 6.94 -13.14 -8.94
N SER A 58 7.84 -13.74 -9.72
CA SER A 58 9.22 -13.98 -9.31
C SER A 58 10.06 -12.71 -9.47
N LEU A 59 10.56 -12.16 -8.37
CA LEU A 59 11.26 -10.88 -8.32
C LEU A 59 12.69 -10.97 -8.88
N TYR A 60 13.17 -9.87 -9.48
CA TYR A 60 14.51 -9.73 -10.04
C TYR A 60 15.62 -10.00 -9.01
N ALA A 61 15.45 -9.47 -7.79
CA ALA A 61 16.35 -9.69 -6.67
C ALA A 61 15.57 -9.85 -5.37
N ALA A 62 16.29 -10.20 -4.30
CA ALA A 62 15.70 -10.41 -2.99
C ALA A 62 15.22 -9.10 -2.35
N ILE A 63 14.12 -9.19 -1.62
CA ILE A 63 13.53 -8.14 -0.78
C ILE A 63 13.56 -8.56 0.69
N LEU A 64 13.20 -7.64 1.58
CA LEU A 64 12.95 -7.88 3.01
C LEU A 64 11.44 -7.95 3.26
N PRO A 65 10.83 -9.14 3.36
CA PRO A 65 9.39 -9.28 3.55
C PRO A 65 8.88 -8.56 4.81
N GLU A 66 9.69 -8.56 5.87
CA GLU A 66 9.40 -7.93 7.17
C GLU A 66 9.33 -6.39 7.11
N LYS A 67 10.00 -5.77 6.13
CA LYS A 67 9.97 -4.31 5.87
C LYS A 67 9.10 -3.96 4.66
N SER A 68 8.40 -4.95 4.13
CA SER A 68 7.52 -4.78 2.98
C SER A 68 6.08 -4.82 3.46
N ALA A 69 5.24 -3.98 2.87
CA ALA A 69 3.85 -3.85 3.29
C ALA A 69 2.95 -3.62 2.08
N TYR A 70 1.66 -3.83 2.27
CA TYR A 70 0.64 -3.52 1.30
C TYR A 70 -0.55 -2.82 1.95
N VAL A 71 -1.27 -2.06 1.14
CA VAL A 71 -2.51 -1.38 1.51
C VAL A 71 -3.57 -1.65 0.46
N ASN A 72 -4.74 -2.10 0.90
CA ASN A 72 -5.90 -2.21 0.04
C ASN A 72 -6.63 -0.85 0.01
N LYS A 73 -6.61 -0.15 -1.13
CA LYS A 73 -7.28 1.15 -1.33
C LYS A 73 -8.72 0.98 -1.81
N GLY A 74 -9.26 -0.23 -1.84
CA GLY A 74 -10.57 -0.57 -2.40
C GLY A 74 -10.55 -0.65 -3.93
N ARG A 75 -10.05 0.39 -4.59
CA ARG A 75 -9.93 0.45 -6.06
C ARG A 75 -8.71 -0.31 -6.63
N CYS A 76 -7.69 -0.46 -5.80
CA CYS A 76 -6.44 -1.13 -6.13
C CYS A 76 -5.75 -1.58 -4.84
N ILE A 77 -4.77 -2.47 -4.97
CA ILE A 77 -3.88 -2.84 -3.88
C ILE A 77 -2.49 -2.31 -4.21
N GLU A 78 -1.94 -1.47 -3.33
CA GLU A 78 -0.61 -0.92 -3.47
C GLU A 78 0.34 -1.62 -2.50
N MET A 79 1.57 -1.86 -2.92
CA MET A 79 2.62 -2.49 -2.14
C MET A 79 3.91 -1.70 -2.24
N ILE A 80 4.66 -1.70 -1.14
CA ILE A 80 6.03 -1.22 -1.08
C ILE A 80 6.88 -2.39 -0.63
N LEU A 81 7.84 -2.77 -1.46
CA LEU A 81 8.77 -3.85 -1.22
C LEU A 81 10.16 -3.28 -0.98
N ARG A 82 10.71 -3.52 0.21
CA ARG A 82 12.06 -3.07 0.57
C ARG A 82 13.11 -4.00 -0.05
N LYS A 83 14.00 -3.48 -0.89
CA LYS A 83 15.13 -4.26 -1.44
C LYS A 83 16.05 -4.72 -0.30
N GLU A 84 16.55 -5.95 -0.39
CA GLU A 84 17.51 -6.47 0.60
C GLU A 84 18.86 -5.73 0.54
N LYS A 85 19.28 -5.35 -0.66
CA LYS A 85 20.53 -4.62 -0.91
C LYS A 85 20.24 -3.15 -1.22
N LYS A 86 20.61 -2.27 -0.29
CA LYS A 86 20.39 -0.81 -0.36
C LYS A 86 21.23 -0.12 -1.45
N ASP A 87 22.44 -0.59 -1.68
CA ASP A 87 23.37 -0.06 -2.71
C ASP A 87 23.35 -0.86 -4.02
N SER A 88 22.25 -1.55 -4.32
CA SER A 88 22.13 -2.23 -5.61
C SER A 88 21.68 -1.27 -6.72
N PRO A 89 22.15 -1.47 -7.95
CA PRO A 89 21.65 -0.71 -9.09
C PRO A 89 20.15 -0.92 -9.27
N TYR A 90 19.50 0.00 -9.98
CA TYR A 90 18.10 -0.15 -10.36
C TYR A 90 17.86 -1.47 -11.09
N TRP A 91 16.71 -2.08 -10.80
CA TRP A 91 16.31 -3.31 -11.45
C TRP A 91 15.94 -3.03 -12.91
N PRO A 92 16.54 -3.73 -13.90
CA PRO A 92 16.18 -3.54 -15.30
C PRO A 92 14.74 -4.01 -15.61
N SER A 93 14.21 -4.90 -14.78
CA SER A 93 12.83 -5.42 -14.84
C SER A 93 12.39 -5.85 -13.45
N LEU A 94 11.07 -5.91 -13.21
CA LEU A 94 10.54 -6.46 -11.96
C LEU A 94 10.90 -7.94 -11.77
N THR A 95 10.92 -8.70 -12.86
CA THR A 95 11.09 -10.16 -12.87
C THR A 95 12.47 -10.56 -13.38
N LYS A 96 13.00 -11.72 -12.92
CA LYS A 96 14.23 -12.33 -13.48
C LYS A 96 14.03 -12.84 -14.91
N ASP A 97 12.80 -13.19 -15.25
CA ASP A 97 12.48 -13.74 -16.56
C ASP A 97 12.63 -12.70 -17.67
N LYS A 98 13.25 -13.12 -18.78
CA LYS A 98 13.38 -12.30 -19.98
C LYS A 98 12.04 -12.05 -20.69
N LYS A 99 11.02 -12.85 -20.38
CA LYS A 99 9.68 -12.69 -20.95
C LYS A 99 8.94 -11.61 -20.20
N LYS A 100 8.68 -10.48 -20.86
CA LYS A 100 7.85 -9.41 -20.31
C LYS A 100 6.39 -9.90 -20.21
N PRO A 101 5.83 -10.07 -19.00
CA PRO A 101 4.46 -10.54 -18.86
C PRO A 101 3.48 -9.49 -19.39
N HIS A 102 2.45 -9.91 -20.12
CA HIS A 102 1.47 -9.00 -20.72
C HIS A 102 0.67 -8.18 -19.68
N TYR A 103 0.55 -8.71 -18.46
CA TYR A 103 -0.15 -8.07 -17.36
C TYR A 103 0.69 -7.01 -16.62
N LEU A 104 2.01 -6.96 -16.85
CA LEU A 104 2.93 -6.10 -16.12
C LEU A 104 3.34 -4.85 -16.93
N LYS A 105 3.11 -3.67 -16.36
CA LYS A 105 3.44 -2.37 -16.99
C LYS A 105 4.15 -1.44 -16.01
N ILE A 106 4.79 -0.40 -16.53
CA ILE A 106 5.45 0.63 -15.71
C ILE A 106 4.39 1.56 -15.10
N ASP A 107 4.54 1.91 -13.83
CA ASP A 107 3.73 2.92 -13.14
C ASP A 107 4.32 4.32 -13.37
N PHE A 108 3.92 4.98 -14.46
CA PHE A 108 4.41 6.31 -14.81
C PHE A 108 4.07 7.39 -13.77
N ASN A 109 3.08 7.17 -12.90
CA ASN A 109 2.74 8.14 -11.84
C ASN A 109 3.75 8.10 -10.69
N LYS A 110 4.40 6.96 -10.46
CA LYS A 110 5.38 6.75 -9.37
C LYS A 110 6.82 6.69 -9.86
N TRP A 111 7.00 6.53 -11.17
CA TRP A 111 8.31 6.47 -11.80
C TRP A 111 9.06 7.79 -11.65
N ARG A 112 10.33 7.68 -11.27
CA ARG A 112 11.32 8.75 -11.29
C ARG A 112 12.62 8.13 -11.79
N ASP A 113 13.41 8.95 -12.48
CA ASP A 113 14.76 8.59 -12.89
C ASP A 113 15.75 8.73 -11.74
N GLU A 114 16.90 8.05 -11.86
CA GLU A 114 17.94 7.99 -10.81
C GLU A 114 18.47 9.39 -10.42
N ASP A 115 18.49 10.33 -11.36
CA ASP A 115 19.01 11.69 -11.16
C ASP A 115 17.98 12.64 -10.49
N ASP A 116 16.69 12.30 -10.51
CA ASP A 116 15.62 13.12 -9.90
C ASP A 116 15.41 12.79 -8.40
N GLU A 117 16.14 11.82 -7.84
CA GLU A 117 16.01 11.44 -6.42
C GLU A 117 16.77 12.37 -5.44
N GLU A 118 17.63 13.26 -5.94
CA GLU A 118 18.39 14.20 -5.09
C GLU A 118 17.62 15.49 -4.71
N ASP A 119 16.46 15.79 -5.32
CA ASP A 119 15.81 17.11 -5.20
C ASP A 119 14.35 17.13 -4.70
N GLU A 120 13.96 16.34 -3.69
CA GLU A 120 12.61 16.55 -3.11
C GLU A 120 12.46 16.22 -1.62
N GLY A 121 12.88 17.17 -0.77
CA GLY A 121 12.30 17.35 0.56
C GLY A 121 10.90 17.98 0.47
N GLY A 122 9.89 17.21 0.03
CA GLY A 122 8.54 17.74 -0.22
C GLY A 122 7.41 16.71 -0.15
N ASP A 123 6.90 16.48 1.06
CA ASP A 123 5.46 16.41 1.37
C ASP A 123 4.51 15.51 0.55
N SER A 124 4.72 14.19 0.53
CA SER A 124 3.64 13.22 0.24
C SER A 124 3.89 11.79 0.75
N SER A 125 5.13 11.45 1.13
CA SER A 125 5.47 10.12 1.66
C SER A 125 5.19 9.95 3.16
N TYR A 126 4.96 11.04 3.90
CA TYR A 126 4.79 11.00 5.36
C TYR A 126 3.44 10.39 5.81
N ASN A 127 2.43 10.37 4.94
CA ASN A 127 1.09 9.90 5.31
C ASN A 127 0.92 8.38 5.36
N LEU A 128 1.75 7.58 4.68
CA LEU A 128 1.57 6.12 4.67
C LEU A 128 2.25 5.45 5.88
N GLU A 129 3.44 5.91 6.25
CA GLU A 129 4.16 5.43 7.44
C GLU A 129 3.43 5.81 8.73
N GLU A 130 2.84 7.01 8.77
CA GLU A 130 2.00 7.46 9.89
C GLU A 130 0.68 6.67 9.97
N MET A 131 0.05 6.36 8.84
CA MET A 131 -1.16 5.53 8.79
C MET A 131 -0.89 4.07 9.22
N LEU A 132 0.29 3.52 8.88
CA LEU A 132 0.73 2.19 9.32
C LEU A 132 1.04 2.15 10.83
N ARG A 133 1.60 3.22 11.39
CA ARG A 133 1.75 3.38 12.85
C ARG A 133 0.39 3.51 13.55
N ALA A 134 -0.56 4.23 12.95
CA ALA A 134 -1.89 4.44 13.52
C ALA A 134 -2.76 3.15 13.57
N MET A 135 -2.45 2.15 12.74
CA MET A 135 -3.15 0.85 12.72
C MET A 135 -2.52 -0.23 13.61
N GLY A 136 -1.33 0.01 14.18
CA GLY A 136 -0.53 -1.01 14.88
C GLY A 136 -0.45 -0.88 16.40
N GLY A 137 -1.14 0.08 17.01
CA GLY A 137 -1.04 0.39 18.44
C GLY A 137 -2.29 0.01 19.22
N GLY A 138 -2.46 -1.27 19.53
CA GLY A 138 -3.41 -1.72 20.54
C GLY A 138 -2.88 -1.39 21.94
N ASP A 139 -3.15 -0.18 22.41
CA ASP A 139 -3.11 0.16 23.83
C ASP A 139 -4.18 1.23 24.07
N LYS A 140 -5.10 0.97 24.98
CA LYS A 140 -6.08 1.94 25.46
C LYS A 140 -5.37 2.88 26.42
N PRO A 141 -5.30 4.20 26.18
CA PRO A 141 -5.32 5.15 27.26
C PRO A 141 -6.76 5.57 27.52
N ASP A 142 -7.06 5.63 28.80
CA ASP A 142 -8.30 6.03 29.43
C ASP A 142 -9.02 7.20 28.74
N LYS A 143 -10.35 7.07 28.74
CA LYS A 143 -11.29 8.18 28.52
C LYS A 143 -10.77 9.44 29.21
N PRO A 144 -10.68 10.60 28.53
CA PRO A 144 -10.69 11.85 29.26
C PRO A 144 -12.02 11.92 30.02
N ASN A 145 -11.91 11.85 31.34
CA ASN A 145 -12.99 12.11 32.28
C ASN A 145 -13.43 13.57 32.07
N PHE A 146 -14.44 13.79 31.22
CA PHE A 146 -15.18 15.05 31.11
C PHE A 146 -16.16 15.15 32.29
N ASP A 147 -15.62 15.15 33.51
CA ASP A 147 -16.36 15.28 34.77
C ASP A 147 -15.75 16.39 35.63
N ASP A 148 -15.19 17.41 34.97
CA ASP A 148 -14.72 18.66 35.58
C ASP A 148 -14.95 19.85 34.63
N LEU A 149 -16.18 19.96 34.13
CA LEU A 149 -16.75 21.25 33.75
C LEU A 149 -18.09 21.35 34.44
N GLY A 150 -18.06 22.10 35.55
CA GLY A 150 -19.18 22.36 36.45
C GLY A 150 -20.46 22.64 35.68
N SER A 151 -21.38 21.71 35.83
CA SER A 151 -22.80 21.98 35.79
C SER A 151 -23.13 22.94 36.93
N ASP A 152 -23.03 24.24 36.66
CA ASP A 152 -23.82 25.22 37.41
C ASP A 152 -24.82 25.84 36.44
N SER A 153 -25.97 25.19 36.43
CA SER A 153 -27.22 25.70 35.88
C SER A 153 -27.84 26.55 36.99
N ASP A 154 -27.64 27.85 36.93
CA ASP A 154 -28.44 28.87 37.63
C ASP A 154 -28.51 30.04 36.63
N ASP A 155 -29.59 30.15 35.88
CA ASP A 155 -30.75 30.97 36.23
C ASP A 155 -30.38 32.45 36.39
N GLU A 156 -31.26 33.31 35.87
CA GLU A 156 -31.24 34.78 35.99
C GLU A 156 -30.46 35.60 34.93
N ASN A 157 -31.29 36.32 34.16
CA ASN A 157 -31.07 37.67 33.65
C ASN A 157 -30.65 37.83 32.17
N LEU A 158 -31.59 37.51 31.27
CA LEU A 158 -31.73 38.23 30.00
C LEU A 158 -31.97 39.72 30.30
N PRO A 159 -31.11 40.66 29.85
CA PRO A 159 -31.51 42.06 29.75
C PRO A 159 -32.49 42.18 28.59
N ASP A 160 -33.71 42.64 28.90
CA ASP A 160 -34.70 43.03 27.91
C ASP A 160 -34.38 44.41 27.30
N LEU A 161 -34.79 44.59 26.04
CA LEU A 161 -34.89 45.83 25.26
C LEU A 161 -33.57 46.56 24.90
N GLU A 162 -33.43 47.10 23.68
CA GLU A 162 -34.39 47.89 22.88
C GLU A 162 -34.32 47.58 21.37
#